data_AF-A0A2G5X507-F1
#
_entry.id   AF-A0A2G5X507-F1
#
_cell.length_a   1.000
_cell.length_b   1.000
_cell.length_c   1.000
_cell.angle_alpha   90.00
_cell.angle_beta   90.00
_cell.angle_gamma   90.00
#
_symmetry.space_group_name_H-M   'P 1'
#
loop_
_entity.id
_entity.type
_entity.pdbx_description
1 polymer ?
#
loop_
_entity_poly.entity_id
_entity_poly.type
_entity_poly.pdbx_seq_one_letter_code
_entity_poly.pdbx_strand_id
1 'polypeptide(L)' 'MFFRKMNDRQVFNSKKGLAFGFFTYMFVSAIDYFYYLFTSTGLFSPVFIFWSGLLAFFMFELVLNCKDRLARKNVGN' A
#
# COMPACT_ATOMS: atom_id res chain seq x y z
N MET A 1 -0.50 24.86 -6.98
CA MET A 1 0.34 23.64 -6.94
C MET A 1 0.24 23.08 -5.53
N PHE A 2 -0.65 22.10 -5.29
CA PHE A 2 -1.08 21.70 -3.93
C PHE A 2 -0.27 20.56 -3.30
N PHE A 3 0.83 20.12 -3.92
CA PHE A 3 1.64 19.02 -3.42
C PHE A 3 2.94 19.54 -2.80
N ARG A 4 3.10 19.27 -1.51
CA ARG A 4 4.36 19.47 -0.79
C ARG A 4 5.45 18.61 -1.45
N LYS A 5 6.62 19.21 -1.71
CA LYS A 5 7.80 18.48 -2.20
C LYS A 5 8.17 17.38 -1.22
N MET A 6 8.18 16.13 -1.68
CA MET A 6 8.66 14.98 -0.91
C MET A 6 10.18 15.05 -0.75
N ASN A 7 10.66 14.69 0.45
CA ASN A 7 12.09 14.46 0.69
C ASN A 7 12.52 13.06 0.20
N ASP A 8 13.81 12.83 -0.01
CA ASP A 8 14.36 11.58 -0.57
C ASP A 8 13.92 10.33 0.20
N ARG A 9 13.86 10.41 1.54
CA ARG A 9 13.32 9.30 2.37
C ARG A 9 11.83 9.04 2.12
N GLN A 10 11.03 10.09 1.93
CA GLN A 10 9.60 9.92 1.64
C GLN A 10 9.41 9.32 0.25
N VAL A 11 10.21 9.74 -0.74
CA VAL A 11 10.22 9.12 -2.07
C VAL A 11 10.60 7.64 -1.98
N PHE A 12 11.63 7.31 -1.21
CA PHE A 12 12.05 5.92 -0.99
C PHE A 12 10.96 5.07 -0.32
N ASN A 13 10.33 5.59 0.74
CA ASN A 13 9.23 4.91 1.43
C ASN A 13 8.00 4.76 0.53
N SER A 14 7.68 5.77 -0.28
CA SER A 14 6.57 5.72 -1.24
C SER A 14 6.82 4.70 -2.34
N LYS A 15 8.05 4.56 -2.86
CA LYS A 15 8.40 3.46 -3.79
C LYS A 15 8.18 2.08 -3.18
N LYS A 16 8.55 1.89 -1.91
CA LYS A 16 8.27 0.64 -1.19
C LYS A 16 6.79 0.41 -0.95
N GLY A 17 6.07 1.48 -0.58
CA GLY A 17 4.62 1.45 -0.45
C GLY A 17 3.95 1.06 -1.76
N LEU A 18 4.44 1.58 -2.90
CA LEU A 18 3.87 1.30 -4.23
C LEU A 18 4.03 -0.17 -4.59
N ALA A 19 5.21 -0.73 -4.34
CA ALA A 19 5.43 -2.17 -4.49
C ALA A 19 4.49 -2.97 -3.58
N PHE A 20 4.38 -2.59 -2.30
CA PHE A 20 3.52 -3.29 -1.34
C PHE A 20 2.02 -3.24 -1.73
N GLY A 21 1.53 -2.06 -2.13
CA GLY A 21 0.15 -1.88 -2.60
C GLY A 21 -0.13 -2.67 -3.87
N PHE A 22 0.80 -2.69 -4.83
CA PHE A 22 0.69 -3.48 -6.04
C PHE A 22 0.65 -4.98 -5.75
N PHE A 23 1.53 -5.49 -4.89
CA PHE A 23 1.50 -6.90 -4.48
C PHE A 23 0.24 -7.26 -3.72
N THR A 24 -0.30 -6.34 -2.90
CA THR A 24 -1.59 -6.55 -2.23
C THR A 24 -2.74 -6.67 -3.25
N TYR A 25 -2.79 -5.76 -4.23
CA TYR A 25 -3.77 -5.82 -5.31
C TYR A 25 -3.68 -7.15 -6.08
N MET A 26 -2.46 -7.55 -6.47
CA MET A 26 -2.21 -8.81 -7.17
C MET A 26 -2.66 -10.02 -6.34
N PHE A 27 -2.37 -10.02 -5.04
CA PHE A 27 -2.73 -11.11 -4.14
C PHE A 27 -4.24 -11.23 -3.96
N VAL A 28 -4.94 -10.12 -3.72
CA VAL A 28 -6.41 -10.10 -3.60
C VAL A 28 -7.07 -10.51 -4.92
N SER A 29 -6.54 -10.04 -6.05
CA SER A 29 -7.01 -10.46 -7.38
C SER A 29 -6.80 -11.95 -7.63
N ALA A 30 -5.67 -12.52 -7.19
CA ALA A 30 -5.41 -13.94 -7.31
C ALA A 30 -6.40 -14.77 -6.49
N ILE A 31 -6.69 -14.35 -5.24
CA ILE A 31 -7.72 -15.00 -4.40
C ILE A 31 -9.09 -14.95 -5.06
N ASP A 32 -9.50 -13.77 -5.55
CA ASP A 32 -10.78 -13.58 -6.23
C ASP A 32 -10.90 -14.49 -7.48
N TYR A 33 -9.83 -14.57 -8.28
CA TYR A 33 -9.78 -15.42 -9.46
C TYR A 33 -9.85 -16.91 -9.11
N PHE A 34 -9.08 -17.38 -8.11
CA PHE A 34 -9.18 -18.77 -7.67
C PHE A 34 -10.58 -19.09 -7.16
N TYR A 35 -11.20 -18.19 -6.38
CA TYR A 35 -12.57 -18.38 -5.91
C TYR A 35 -13.58 -18.46 -7.07
N TYR A 36 -13.41 -17.63 -8.09
CA TYR A 36 -14.23 -17.68 -9.30
C TYR A 36 -14.10 -19.03 -10.01
N LEU A 37 -12.90 -19.62 -10.11
CA LEU A 37 -12.71 -20.94 -10.74
C LEU A 37 -13.47 -22.06 -10.00
N PHE A 38 -13.63 -21.97 -8.68
CA PHE A 38 -14.33 -22.99 -7.91
C PHE A 38 -15.85 -22.77 -7.84
N THR A 39 -16.32 -21.52 -7.89
CA THR A 39 -17.72 -21.17 -7.60
C THR A 39 -18.49 -20.57 -8.77
N SER A 40 -17.79 -20.21 -9.86
CA SER A 40 -18.34 -19.41 -10.99
C SER A 40 -18.94 -18.06 -10.56
N THR A 41 -18.57 -17.57 -9.37
CA THR A 41 -19.00 -16.27 -8.83
C THR A 41 -17.80 -15.48 -8.33
N GLY A 42 -17.84 -14.15 -8.43
CA GLY A 42 -16.79 -13.29 -7.86
C GLY A 42 -16.89 -13.23 -6.34
N LEU A 43 -15.74 -13.22 -5.66
CA LEU A 43 -15.66 -13.09 -4.19
C LEU A 43 -15.76 -11.63 -3.77
N PHE A 44 -15.06 -10.75 -4.49
CA PHE A 44 -14.95 -9.33 -4.23
C PHE A 44 -15.41 -8.50 -5.43
N SER A 45 -15.90 -7.30 -5.18
CA SER A 45 -16.18 -6.37 -6.27
C SER A 45 -14.86 -5.81 -6.84
N PRO A 46 -14.77 -5.49 -8.15
CA PRO A 46 -13.57 -4.88 -8.74
C PRO A 46 -13.13 -3.60 -8.03
N VAL A 47 -14.11 -2.81 -7.56
CA VAL A 47 -13.88 -1.60 -6.77
C VAL A 47 -13.16 -1.93 -5.46
N PHE A 48 -13.61 -2.97 -4.74
CA PHE A 48 -12.96 -3.40 -3.50
C PHE A 48 -11.51 -3.86 -3.73
N ILE A 49 -11.27 -4.66 -4.78
CA ILE A 49 -9.92 -5.14 -5.12
C ILE A 49 -8.99 -3.95 -5.39
N PHE A 50 -9.43 -2.97 -6.19
CA PHE A 50 -8.66 -1.75 -6.45
C PHE A 50 -8.34 -0.97 -5.16
N TRP A 51 -9.34 -0.70 -4.34
CA TRP A 51 -9.15 0.07 -3.11
C TRP A 51 -8.30 -0.67 -2.07
N SER A 52 -8.29 -2.00 -2.05
CA SER A 52 -7.44 -2.77 -1.15
C SER A 52 -5.94 -2.52 -1.39
N GLY A 53 -5.50 -2.48 -2.66
CA GLY A 53 -4.13 -2.16 -3.02
C GLY A 53 -3.76 -0.71 -2.68
N LEU A 54 -4.68 0.23 -2.92
CA LEU A 54 -4.46 1.65 -2.61
C LEU A 54 -4.41 1.90 -1.09
N LEU A 55 -5.27 1.25 -0.32
CA LEU A 55 -5.27 1.31 1.14
C LEU A 55 -3.95 0.75 1.70
N ALA A 56 -3.49 -0.38 1.18
CA ALA A 56 -2.21 -0.97 1.56
C ALA A 56 -1.02 -0.06 1.23
N PHE A 57 -1.02 0.59 0.07
CA PHE A 57 -0.03 1.61 -0.30
C PHE A 57 0.05 2.72 0.75
N PHE A 58 -1.07 3.38 1.04
CA PHE A 58 -1.11 4.52 1.95
C PHE A 58 -0.77 4.11 3.39
N MET A 59 -1.29 2.99 3.87
CA MET A 59 -0.98 2.47 5.21
C MET A 59 0.50 2.16 5.36
N PHE A 60 1.11 1.47 4.39
CA PHE A 60 2.52 1.12 4.44
C PHE A 60 3.42 2.35 4.40
N GLU A 61 3.11 3.32 3.52
CA GLU A 61 3.83 4.58 3.46
C GLU A 61 3.72 5.37 4.78
N LEU A 62 2.52 5.43 5.39
CA LEU A 62 2.28 6.08 6.67
C LEU A 62 3.11 5.44 7.78
N VAL A 63 3.09 4.11 7.89
CA VAL A 63 3.86 3.36 8.90
C VAL A 63 5.36 3.62 8.77
N LEU A 64 5.91 3.54 7.54
CA LEU A 64 7.34 3.82 7.32
C LEU A 64 7.71 5.26 7.65
N ASN A 65 6.90 6.22 7.23
CA ASN A 65 7.13 7.63 7.52
C ASN A 65 7.01 7.96 9.01
N CYS A 66 6.10 7.32 9.74
CA CYS A 66 6.01 7.43 11.20
C CYS A 66 7.25 6.84 11.88
N LYS A 67 7.68 5.64 11.47
CA LYS A 67 8.90 5.00 11.99
C LYS A 67 10.14 5.88 11.79
N ASP A 68 10.30 6.46 10.61
CA ASP A 68 11.43 7.36 10.30
C ASP A 68 11.40 8.66 11.12
N ARG A 69 10.21 9.19 11.45
CA ARG A 69 10.07 10.35 12.32
C ARG A 69 10.44 10.02 13.77
N LEU A 70 10.01 8.86 14.26
CA LEU A 70 10.34 8.40 15.62
C LEU A 70 11.84 8.13 15.76
N ALA A 71 12.46 7.46 14.79
CA ALA A 71 13.90 7.18 14.80
C ALA A 71 14.74 8.47 14.85
N ARG A 72 14.33 9.53 14.13
CA ARG A 72 15.02 10.82 14.19
C ARG A 72 14.86 11.52 15.54
N LYS A 73 13.72 11.38 16.20
CA LYS A 73 13.49 11.99 17.53
C LYS A 73 14.40 11.37 18.59
N ASN A 74 14.69 10.08 18.50
CA ASN A 74 15.52 9.37 19.48
C ASN A 74 17.03 9.59 19.32
N VAL A 75 17.51 10.04 18.15
CA VAL A 75 18.93 10.33 17.90
C VAL A 75 19.31 11.77 18.29
N GLY A 76 18.31 12.65 18.48
CA GLY A 76 18.52 14.04 18.88
C GLY A 76 18.37 14.30 20.38
N ASN A 77 18.16 13.25 21.20
CA ASN A 77 18.16 13.27 22.66
C ASN A 77 19.40 12.52 23.17
#